data_AF-A0A6N9P3A7-F1
#
_entry.id   AF-A0A6N9P3A7-F1
#
_cell.length_a   1.000
_cell.length_b   1.000
_cell.length_c   1.000
_cell.angle_alpha   90.00
_cell.angle_beta   90.00
_cell.angle_gamma   90.00
#
_symmetry.space_group_name_H-M   'P 1'
#
loop_
_entity.id
_entity.type
_entity.pdbx_description
1 polymer ?
#
loop_
_entity_poly.entity_id
_entity_poly.type
_entity_poly.pdbx_seq_one_letter_code
_entity_poly.pdbx_strand_id
1 'polypeptide(L)' 'MNRTEYMRKQIDRQNELLREKFKGLERDPDIWNLEYMICSIQPGSLAWRSGQIRTIRRAIRALERENKERGHK' A
#
# COMPACT_ATOMS: atom_id res chain seq x y z
N MET A 1 -2.04 -18.24 -6.38
CA MET A 1 -1.42 -17.09 -7.06
C MET A 1 0.07 -17.37 -7.21
N ASN A 2 0.57 -17.43 -8.44
CA ASN A 2 1.98 -17.68 -8.69
C ASN A 2 2.81 -16.38 -8.53
N ARG A 3 4.15 -16.51 -8.50
CA ARG A 3 5.06 -15.35 -8.30
C ARG A 3 4.86 -14.28 -9.37
N THR A 4 4.70 -14.67 -10.62
CA THR A 4 4.55 -13.76 -11.77
C THR A 4 3.24 -12.97 -11.69
N GLU A 5 2.13 -13.63 -11.36
CA GLU A 5 0.83 -13.00 -11.14
C GLU A 5 0.88 -12.01 -9.97
N TYR A 6 1.57 -12.37 -8.89
CA TYR A 6 1.75 -11.47 -7.75
C TYR A 6 2.52 -10.21 -8.18
N MET A 7 3.66 -10.39 -8.85
CA MET A 7 4.48 -9.28 -9.34
C MET A 7 3.70 -8.38 -10.30
N ARG A 8 2.95 -8.95 -11.24
CA ARG A 8 2.09 -8.20 -12.15
C ARG A 8 1.08 -7.34 -11.40
N LYS A 9 0.39 -7.92 -10.40
CA LYS A 9 -0.57 -7.18 -9.56
C LYS A 9 0.09 -6.06 -8.75
N GLN A 10 1.32 -6.27 -8.26
CA GLN A 10 2.04 -5.21 -7.54
C GLN A 10 2.40 -4.05 -8.49
N ILE A 11 2.88 -4.34 -9.69
CA ILE A 11 3.20 -3.33 -10.71
C ILE A 11 1.95 -2.56 -11.13
N ASP A 12 0.85 -3.26 -11.40
CA ASP A 12 -0.42 -2.64 -11.78
C ASP A 12 -0.91 -1.69 -10.69
N ARG A 13 -0.86 -2.12 -9.41
CA ARG A 13 -1.22 -1.27 -8.26
C ARG A 13 -0.26 -0.09 -8.09
N GLN A 14 1.04 -0.29 -8.27
CA GLN A 14 2.02 0.79 -8.19
C GLN A 14 1.73 1.88 -9.24
N ASN A 15 1.40 1.48 -10.47
CA ASN A 15 1.03 2.41 -11.53
C ASN A 15 -0.28 3.16 -11.21
N GLU A 16 -1.26 2.48 -10.63
CA GLU A 16 -2.50 3.09 -10.18
C GLU A 16 -2.23 4.17 -9.11
N LEU A 17 -1.42 3.86 -8.10
CA LEU A 17 -1.03 4.81 -7.04
C LEU A 17 -0.31 6.04 -7.58
N LEU A 18 0.58 5.86 -8.56
CA LEU A 18 1.27 6.97 -9.21
C LEU A 18 0.30 7.85 -10.01
N ARG A 19 -0.67 7.24 -10.71
CA ARG A 19 -1.73 7.97 -11.42
C ARG A 19 -2.63 8.74 -10.45
N GLU A 20 -3.01 8.14 -9.32
CA GLU A 20 -3.78 8.82 -8.26
C GLU A 20 -3.05 10.05 -7.75
N LYS A 21 -1.75 9.92 -7.46
CA LYS A 21 -0.89 11.03 -7.00
C LYS A 21 -0.78 12.14 -8.04
N PHE A 22 -0.60 11.79 -9.31
CA PHE A 22 -0.55 12.77 -10.40
C PHE A 22 -1.88 13.51 -10.63
N LYS A 23 -3.01 12.86 -10.35
CA LYS A 23 -4.35 13.46 -10.47
C LYS A 23 -4.72 14.35 -9.29
N GLY A 24 -3.86 14.47 -8.27
CA GLY A 24 -4.11 15.32 -7.11
C GLY A 24 -5.25 14.82 -6.23
N LEU A 25 -5.50 13.50 -6.17
CA LEU A 25 -6.43 12.95 -5.19
C LEU A 25 -5.96 13.28 -3.77
N GLU A 26 -6.85 13.88 -2.98
CA GLU A 26 -6.71 14.13 -1.54
C GLU A 26 -6.78 12.80 -0.78
N ARG A 27 -5.79 11.93 -0.97
CA ARG A 27 -5.62 10.76 -0.15
C ARG A 27 -4.64 11.11 0.97
N ASP A 28 -4.91 10.56 2.16
CA ASP A 28 -3.96 10.60 3.26
C ASP A 28 -2.55 10.17 2.76
N PRO A 29 -1.53 11.05 2.88
CA PRO A 29 -0.18 10.77 2.40
C PRO A 29 0.46 9.53 3.04
N ASP A 30 0.17 9.25 4.31
CA ASP A 30 0.73 8.12 5.03
C ASP A 30 0.11 6.81 4.53
N ILE A 31 -1.20 6.79 4.30
CA ILE A 31 -1.86 5.64 3.68
C ILE A 31 -1.30 5.38 2.28
N TRP A 32 -1.12 6.43 1.46
CA TRP A 32 -0.53 6.30 0.14
C TRP A 32 0.89 5.72 0.20
N ASN A 33 1.73 6.27 1.08
CA ASN A 33 3.12 5.83 1.26
C ASN A 33 3.20 4.36 1.67
N LEU A 34 2.35 3.94 2.62
CA LEU A 34 2.31 2.56 3.10
C LEU A 34 1.87 1.57 2.01
N GLU A 35 0.90 1.92 1.17
CA GLU A 35 0.53 1.07 0.04
C GLU A 35 1.61 0.98 -1.02
N TYR A 36 2.29 2.10 -1.29
CA TYR A 36 3.43 2.13 -2.19
C TYR A 36 4.59 1.25 -1.67
N MET A 37 4.84 1.28 -0.35
CA MET A 37 5.82 0.40 0.30
C MET A 37 5.46 -1.08 0.15
N ILE A 38 4.18 -1.45 0.22
CA ILE A 38 3.78 -2.86 -0.03
C ILE A 38 4.19 -3.28 -1.45
N CYS A 39 3.97 -2.41 -2.44
CA CYS A 39 4.30 -2.68 -3.84
C CYS A 39 5.80 -2.86 -4.11
N SER A 40 6.66 -2.27 -3.28
CA SER A 40 8.12 -2.38 -3.40
C SER A 40 8.71 -3.60 -2.68
N ILE A 41 7.95 -4.29 -1.82
CA ILE A 41 8.42 -5.48 -1.12
C ILE A 41 8.46 -6.67 -2.08
N GLN A 42 9.68 -7.07 -2.47
CA GLN A 42 9.88 -8.21 -3.37
C GLN A 42 9.57 -9.55 -2.69
N PRO A 43 8.94 -10.51 -3.39
CA PRO A 43 8.80 -11.88 -2.93
C PRO A 43 10.14 -12.50 -2.57
N GLY A 44 10.24 -13.07 -1.37
CA GLY A 44 11.48 -13.67 -0.89
C GLY A 44 12.52 -12.68 -0.34
N SER A 45 12.21 -11.39 -0.23
CA SER A 45 13.02 -10.45 0.55
C SER A 45 12.91 -10.72 2.07
N LEU A 46 13.80 -10.12 2.87
CA LEU A 46 13.69 -10.19 4.33
C LEU A 46 12.35 -9.61 4.82
N ALA A 47 11.96 -8.46 4.27
CA ALA A 47 10.68 -7.79 4.50
C ALA A 47 9.47 -8.71 4.24
N TRP A 48 9.52 -9.47 3.14
CA TRP A 48 8.52 -10.47 2.82
C TRP A 48 8.44 -11.57 3.86
N ARG A 49 9.60 -12.18 4.17
CA ARG A 49 9.68 -13.34 5.09
C ARG A 49 9.31 -12.98 6.52
N SER A 50 9.63 -11.76 6.97
CA SER A 50 9.27 -11.26 8.30
C SER A 50 7.81 -10.82 8.40
N GLY A 51 7.04 -10.88 7.30
CA GLY A 51 5.63 -10.54 7.31
C GLY A 51 5.35 -9.04 7.38
N GLN A 52 6.29 -8.18 6.98
CA GLN A 52 6.10 -6.72 7.01
C GLN A 52 4.87 -6.26 6.23
N ILE A 53 4.51 -6.92 5.13
CA ILE A 53 3.27 -6.63 4.38
C ILE A 53 2.04 -6.71 5.30
N ARG A 54 1.98 -7.69 6.20
CA ARG A 54 0.86 -7.83 7.15
C ARG A 54 0.86 -6.70 8.17
N THR A 55 2.03 -6.30 8.67
CA THR A 55 2.19 -5.18 9.59
C THR A 55 1.76 -3.87 8.95
N ILE A 56 2.21 -3.58 7.73
CA ILE A 56 1.84 -2.38 6.98
C ILE A 56 0.33 -2.33 6.73
N ARG A 57 -0.30 -3.45 6.35
CA ARG A 57 -1.78 -3.54 6.21
C ARG A 57 -2.54 -3.29 7.53
N ARG A 58 -1.93 -3.57 8.68
CA ARG A 58 -2.54 -3.23 9.99
C ARG A 58 -2.42 -1.73 10.25
N ALA A 59 -1.28 -1.12 9.94
CA ALA A 59 -1.08 0.32 10.06
C ALA A 59 -2.04 1.11 9.16
N ILE A 60 -2.19 0.73 7.89
CA ILE A 60 -3.18 1.34 6.97
C ILE A 60 -4.58 1.34 7.58
N ARG A 61 -5.04 0.17 8.05
CA ARG A 61 -6.37 0.04 8.67
C ARG A 61 -6.54 0.80 9.98
N ALA A 62 -5.46 1.13 10.68
CA ALA A 62 -5.51 1.98 11.86
C ALA A 62 -5.71 3.43 11.43
N LEU A 63 -4.90 3.92 10.48
CA LEU A 63 -5.02 5.26 9.91
C LEU A 63 -6.39 5.50 9.27
N GLU A 64 -6.93 4.53 8.51
CA GLU A 64 -8.28 4.63 7.93
C GLU A 64 -9.37 4.80 9.00
N ARG A 65 -9.22 4.16 10.16
CA ARG A 65 -10.16 4.32 11.28
C ARG A 65 -10.00 5.69 11.93
N GLU A 66 -8.76 6.09 12.21
CA GLU A 66 -8.48 7.41 12.80
C GLU A 66 -8.99 8.55 11.90
N ASN A 67 -8.79 8.46 10.59
CA ASN A 67 -9.29 9.45 9.64
C ASN A 67 -10.81 9.52 9.63
N LYS A 68 -11.48 8.36 9.68
CA LYS A 68 -12.93 8.27 9.80
C LYS A 68 -13.45 8.89 11.11
N GLU A 69 -12.77 8.64 12.23
CA GLU A 69 -13.10 9.22 13.54
C GLU A 69 -12.88 10.74 13.58
N ARG A 70 -11.88 11.25 12.86
CA ARG A 70 -11.58 12.68 12.74
C ARG A 70 -12.43 13.42 11.69
N GLY A 71 -13.24 12.70 10.91
CA GLY A 71 -14.07 13.28 9.86
C GLY A 71 -13.33 13.67 8.58
N HIS A 72 -12.09 13.19 8.39
CA HIS A 72 -11.39 13.30 7.11
C HIS A 72 -12.00 12.29 6.12
N LYS A 73 -12.57 12.79 5.02
CA LYS A 73 -13.15 12.00 3.93
C LYS A 73 -12.11 11.64 2.88
#